data_AF-A0A496THF5-F1
#
_entry.id   AF-A0A496THF5-F1
#
_cell.length_a   1.000
_cell.length_b   1.000
_cell.length_c   1.000
_cell.angle_alpha   90.00
_cell.angle_beta   90.00
_cell.angle_gamma   90.00
#
_symmetry.space_group_name_H-M   'P 1'
#
loop_
_entity.id
_entity.type
_entity.pdbx_description
1 polymer ?
#
loop_
_entity_poly.entity_id
_entity_poly.type
_entity_poly.pdbx_seq_one_letter_code
_entity_poly.pdbx_strand_id
1 'polypeptide(L)'
;MGKYLTAAKNEVKLNFRYRFNLLAFSTGLLFPLLGYVFLWTPAYSEGGRVGEYSLNGLFTYYFWALFLDYTLPVFAYGDMAWNIKSVGLTLFLMRPFSFLLYYGSIIAGGTLVW
;
A
#
# COMPACT_ATOMS: atom_id res chain seq x y z
N MET A 1 15.08 -4.41 18.79
CA MET A 1 14.28 -4.76 17.60
C MET A 1 12.88 -5.27 17.94
N GLY A 2 12.68 -6.10 18.98
CA GLY A 2 11.38 -6.71 19.29
C GLY A 2 10.19 -5.74 19.34
N LYS A 3 10.36 -4.55 19.93
CA LYS A 3 9.29 -3.52 20.02
C LYS A 3 8.76 -3.03 18.65
N TYR A 4 9.62 -2.97 17.64
CA TYR A 4 9.26 -2.54 16.28
C TYR A 4 8.56 -3.67 15.51
N LEU A 5 9.02 -4.91 15.70
CA LEU A 5 8.31 -6.08 15.18
C LEU A 5 6.92 -6.22 15.81
N THR A 6 6.78 -5.91 17.11
CA THR A 6 5.47 -5.87 17.77
C THR A 6 4.56 -4.80 17.17
N ALA A 7 5.10 -3.63 16.81
CA ALA A 7 4.33 -2.61 16.10
C ALA A 7 3.82 -3.13 14.75
N ALA A 8 4.70 -3.73 13.93
CA ALA A 8 4.30 -4.33 12.65
C ALA A 8 3.20 -5.41 12.83
N LYS A 9 3.35 -6.31 13.81
CA LYS A 9 2.34 -7.34 14.12
C LYS A 9 1.02 -6.74 14.57
N ASN A 10 1.04 -5.64 15.32
CA ASN A 10 -0.17 -4.97 15.77
C ASN A 10 -0.92 -4.33 14.61
N GLU A 11 -0.20 -3.74 13.64
CA GLU A 11 -0.83 -3.21 12.43
C GLU A 11 -1.49 -4.29 11.59
N VAL A 12 -0.83 -5.43 11.42
CA VAL A 12 -1.44 -6.58 10.73
C VAL A 12 -2.77 -6.95 11.41
N LYS A 13 -2.77 -7.10 12.73
CA LYS A 13 -3.97 -7.40 13.51
C LYS A 13 -5.04 -6.31 13.41
N LEU A 14 -4.64 -5.04 13.35
CA LEU A 14 -5.55 -3.91 13.23
C LEU A 14 -6.31 -3.97 11.90
N ASN A 15 -5.60 -4.23 10.81
CA ASN A 15 -6.22 -4.38 9.49
C ASN A 15 -7.15 -5.60 9.43
N PHE A 16 -6.76 -6.74 10.02
CA PHE A 16 -7.63 -7.92 10.11
C PHE A 16 -8.82 -7.77 11.07
N ARG A 17 -8.79 -6.80 12.00
CA ARG A 17 -9.94 -6.49 12.85
C ARG A 17 -11.09 -5.93 12.01
N TYR A 18 -10.79 -5.04 11.07
CA TYR A 18 -11.78 -4.40 10.19
C TYR A 18 -11.93 -5.19 8.89
N ARG A 19 -12.39 -6.44 8.98
CA ARG A 19 -12.49 -7.37 7.84
C ARG A 19 -13.31 -6.82 6.67
N PHE A 20 -14.36 -6.05 6.95
CA PHE A 20 -15.14 -5.43 5.89
C PHE A 20 -14.33 -4.37 5.12
N ASN A 21 -13.50 -3.59 5.80
CA ASN A 21 -12.61 -2.64 5.14
C ASN A 21 -11.60 -3.37 4.25
N LEU A 22 -11.06 -4.50 4.71
CA LEU A 22 -10.18 -5.36 3.91
C LEU A 22 -10.89 -5.86 2.64
N LEU A 23 -12.13 -6.34 2.76
CA LEU A 23 -12.93 -6.80 1.62
C LEU A 23 -13.27 -5.64 0.66
N ALA A 24 -13.71 -4.50 1.19
CA ALA A 24 -13.99 -3.33 0.39
C ALA A 24 -12.72 -2.86 -0.36
N PHE A 25 -11.57 -2.86 0.32
CA PHE A 25 -10.29 -2.51 -0.28
C PHE A 25 -9.89 -3.48 -1.39
N SER A 26 -10.05 -4.80 -1.20
CA SER A 26 -9.70 -5.78 -2.24
C SER A 26 -10.52 -5.61 -3.51
N THR A 27 -11.76 -5.09 -3.42
CA THR A 27 -12.52 -4.72 -4.63
C THR A 27 -11.87 -3.58 -5.42
N GLY A 28 -11.20 -2.65 -4.74
CA GLY A 28 -10.41 -1.57 -5.36
C GLY A 28 -9.17 -2.07 -6.11
N LEU A 29 -8.69 -3.28 -5.80
CA LEU A 29 -7.63 -3.95 -6.56
C LEU A 29 -8.18 -4.79 -7.71
N LEU A 30 -9.24 -5.56 -7.42
CA LEU A 30 -9.79 -6.55 -8.35
C LEU A 30 -10.54 -5.91 -9.51
N PHE A 31 -11.41 -4.92 -9.27
CA PHE A 31 -12.20 -4.34 -10.34
C PHE A 31 -11.35 -3.58 -11.38
N PRO A 32 -10.37 -2.76 -10.99
CA PRO A 32 -9.47 -2.14 -11.96
C PRO A 32 -8.67 -3.16 -12.74
N LEU A 33 -8.17 -4.22 -12.10
CA LEU A 33 -7.46 -5.30 -12.79
C LEU A 33 -8.37 -5.99 -13.82
N LEU A 34 -9.61 -6.31 -13.45
CA LEU A 34 -10.59 -6.91 -14.38
C LEU A 34 -10.90 -5.97 -15.55
N GLY A 35 -11.09 -4.67 -15.29
CA GLY A 35 -11.28 -3.68 -16.34
C GLY A 35 -10.07 -3.59 -17.27
N TYR A 36 -8.86 -3.65 -16.71
CA TYR A 36 -7.61 -3.65 -17.47
C TYR A 36 -7.49 -4.88 -18.38
N VAL A 37 -7.79 -6.08 -17.84
CA VAL A 37 -7.79 -7.34 -18.61
C VAL A 37 -8.85 -7.32 -19.71
N PHE A 38 -10.07 -6.90 -19.36
CA PHE A 38 -11.21 -6.87 -20.28
C PHE A 38 -10.99 -5.88 -21.42
N LEU A 39 -10.33 -4.75 -21.17
CA LEU A 39 -10.04 -3.75 -22.19
C LEU A 39 -8.88 -4.18 -23.10
N TRP A 40 -7.74 -4.54 -22.52
CA TRP A 40 -6.50 -4.66 -23.28
C TRP A 40 -6.32 -6.03 -23.94
N THR A 41 -6.89 -7.10 -23.38
CA THR A 41 -6.78 -8.44 -23.99
C THR A 41 -7.44 -8.48 -25.38
N PRO A 42 -8.70 -8.05 -25.55
CA PRO A 42 -9.34 -8.02 -26.86
C PRO A 42 -8.67 -7.02 -27.81
N ALA A 43 -8.34 -5.82 -27.34
CA ALA A 43 -7.71 -4.79 -28.15
C ALA A 43 -6.39 -5.28 -28.79
N TYR A 44 -5.56 -6.01 -28.03
CA TYR A 44 -4.32 -6.59 -28.55
C TYR A 44 -4.56 -7.84 -29.42
N SER A 45 -5.66 -8.56 -29.23
CA SER A 45 -6.02 -9.71 -30.06
C SER A 45 -6.40 -9.31 -31.50
N GLU A 46 -6.96 -8.11 -31.67
CA GLU A 46 -7.34 -7.55 -32.98
C GLU A 46 -6.21 -6.72 -33.62
N GLY A 47 -5.00 -6.79 -33.07
CA GLY A 47 -3.82 -6.09 -33.59
C GLY A 47 -3.64 -4.66 -33.09
N GLY A 48 -4.49 -4.19 -32.16
CA GLY A 48 -4.31 -2.92 -31.46
C GLY A 48 -3.04 -2.90 -30.62
N ARG A 49 -2.39 -1.73 -30.54
CA ARG A 49 -1.14 -1.53 -29.78
C ARG A 49 -1.12 -0.16 -29.10
N VAL A 50 -0.55 -0.12 -27.91
CA VAL A 50 -0.25 1.10 -27.18
C VAL A 50 1.25 1.39 -27.29
N GLY A 51 1.61 2.25 -28.24
CA GLY A 51 3.02 2.58 -28.51
C GLY A 51 3.85 1.32 -28.78
N GLU A 52 4.97 1.18 -28.08
CA GLU A 52 5.89 0.04 -28.19
C GLU A 52 5.60 -1.08 -27.18
N TYR A 53 4.58 -0.94 -26.33
CA TYR A 53 4.28 -1.94 -25.31
C TYR A 53 3.59 -3.16 -25.91
N SER A 54 4.14 -4.34 -25.63
CA SER A 54 3.39 -5.60 -25.77
C SER A 54 2.32 -5.71 -24.67
N LEU A 55 1.34 -6.60 -24.86
CA LEU A 55 0.32 -6.87 -23.84
C LEU A 55 0.95 -7.23 -22.49
N ASN A 56 1.98 -8.10 -22.50
CA ASN A 56 2.73 -8.45 -21.29
C ASN A 56 3.48 -7.24 -20.70
N GLY A 57 4.01 -6.35 -21.54
CA GLY A 57 4.63 -5.10 -21.10
C GLY A 57 3.66 -4.19 -20.35
N LEU A 58 2.42 -4.06 -20.84
CA LEU A 58 1.36 -3.30 -20.17
C LEU A 58 1.01 -3.89 -18.79
N PHE A 59 0.80 -5.21 -18.71
CA PHE A 59 0.52 -5.88 -17.42
C PHE A 59 1.69 -5.74 -16.45
N THR A 60 2.92 -5.92 -16.93
CA THR A 60 4.12 -5.75 -16.12
C THR A 60 4.19 -4.35 -15.54
N TYR A 61 3.96 -3.32 -16.37
CA TYR A 61 3.91 -1.94 -15.93
C TYR A 61 2.80 -1.71 -14.90
N TYR A 62 1.58 -2.21 -15.16
CA TYR A 62 0.45 -2.07 -14.25
C TYR A 62 0.77 -2.66 -12.87
N PHE A 63 1.29 -3.88 -12.80
CA PHE A 63 1.63 -4.52 -11.53
C PHE A 63 2.76 -3.79 -10.79
N TRP A 64 3.76 -3.27 -11.51
CA TRP A 64 4.82 -2.47 -10.89
C TRP A 64 4.30 -1.15 -10.33
N ALA A 65 3.47 -0.44 -11.10
CA ALA A 65 2.83 0.80 -10.64
C ALA A 65 1.98 0.54 -9.39
N LEU A 66 1.19 -0.53 -9.41
CA LEU A 66 0.35 -0.94 -8.29
C LEU A 66 1.20 -1.31 -7.05
N PHE A 67 2.25 -2.10 -7.23
CA PHE A 67 3.18 -2.45 -6.16
C PHE A 67 3.79 -1.19 -5.51
N LEU A 68 4.24 -0.24 -6.32
CA LEU A 68 4.82 1.00 -5.81
C LEU A 68 3.80 1.87 -5.07
N ASP A 69 2.57 1.97 -5.58
CA ASP A 69 1.50 2.77 -4.95
C ASP A 69 1.16 2.27 -3.53
N TYR A 70 1.13 0.94 -3.33
CA TYR A 70 0.79 0.34 -2.03
C TYR A 70 1.98 0.11 -1.09
N THR A 71 3.22 0.13 -1.59
CA THR A 71 4.43 -0.08 -0.77
C THR A 71 5.09 1.24 -0.38
N LEU A 72 4.98 2.27 -1.21
CA LEU A 72 5.54 3.57 -0.90
C LEU A 72 4.59 4.31 0.06
N PRO A 73 5.13 4.94 1.10
CA PRO A 73 4.30 5.64 2.06
C PRO A 73 3.99 7.04 1.53
N VAL A 74 3.22 7.10 0.44
CA VAL A 74 2.88 8.34 -0.29
C VAL A 74 2.20 9.36 0.64
N PHE A 75 1.52 8.90 1.69
CA PHE A 75 0.84 9.73 2.70
C PHE A 75 1.62 9.93 4.01
N ALA A 76 2.88 9.50 4.09
CA ALA A 76 3.70 9.61 5.32
C ALA A 76 3.74 11.03 5.89
N TYR A 77 3.81 12.03 5.00
CA TYR A 77 3.89 13.43 5.38
C TYR A 77 2.62 13.90 6.12
N GLY A 78 1.45 13.39 5.75
CA GLY A 78 0.17 13.75 6.34
C GLY A 78 0.04 13.22 7.76
N ASP A 79 0.40 11.95 7.95
CA ASP A 79 0.42 11.33 9.28
C ASP A 79 1.45 11.98 10.20
N MET A 80 2.62 12.35 9.67
CA MET A 80 3.62 13.11 10.41
C MET A 80 3.08 14.46 10.86
N ALA A 81 2.48 15.22 9.94
CA ALA A 81 1.89 16.53 10.24
C ALA A 81 0.77 16.40 11.29
N TRP A 82 -0.05 15.35 11.20
CA TRP A 82 -1.09 15.08 12.19
C TRP A 82 -0.49 14.77 13.56
N ASN A 83 0.54 13.92 13.65
CA ASN A 83 1.22 13.59 14.91
C ASN A 83 1.92 14.79 15.55
N ILE A 84 2.40 15.74 14.75
CA ILE A 84 2.92 17.03 15.24
C ILE A 84 1.77 17.86 15.81
N LYS A 85 0.69 18.03 15.05
CA LYS A 85 -0.48 18.82 15.44
C LYS A 85 -1.18 18.28 16.70
N SER A 86 -1.29 16.95 16.83
CA SER A 86 -2.01 16.28 17.92
C SER A 86 -1.16 16.04 19.17
N VAL A 87 0.08 16.54 19.21
CA VAL A 87 1.05 16.32 20.31
C VAL A 87 1.46 14.83 20.44
N GLY A 88 1.06 13.97 19.50
CA GLY A 88 1.43 12.56 19.46
C GLY A 88 2.94 12.32 19.36
N LEU A 89 3.67 13.24 18.72
CA LEU A 89 5.13 13.18 18.60
C LEU A 89 5.84 13.17 19.97
N THR A 90 5.26 13.82 20.98
CA THR A 90 5.84 13.91 22.33
C THR A 90 6.01 12.53 22.98
N LEU A 91 5.15 11.56 22.66
CA LEU A 91 5.29 10.18 23.13
C LEU A 91 6.57 9.50 22.64
N PHE A 92 7.02 9.86 21.43
CA PHE A 92 8.26 9.36 20.83
C PHE A 92 9.50 10.10 21.35
N LEU A 93 9.34 11.36 21.79
CA LEU A 93 10.42 12.15 22.40
C LEU A 93 10.69 11.77 23.86
N MET A 94 9.64 11.40 24.61
CA MET A 94 9.75 11.04 26.03
C MET A 94 10.16 9.59 26.28
N ARG A 95 10.07 8.72 25.27
CA ARG A 95 10.37 7.28 25.38
C ARG A 95 11.54 6.93 24.47
N PRO A 96 12.32 5.88 24.78
CA PRO A 96 13.38 5.41 23.90
C PRO A 96 12.76 4.68 22.70
N PHE A 97 12.02 5.38 21.85
CA PHE A 97 11.23 4.81 20.76
C PHE A 97 11.31 5.73 19.55
N SER A 98 12.04 5.31 18.51
CA SER A 98 12.26 6.12 17.33
C SER A 98 10.98 6.19 16.49
N PHE A 99 10.55 7.41 16.19
CA PHE A 99 9.41 7.67 15.34
C PHE A 99 9.59 7.07 13.94
N LEU A 100 10.75 7.26 13.30
CA LEU A 100 11.02 6.75 11.96
C LEU A 100 11.01 5.21 11.90
N LEU A 101 11.65 4.56 12.87
CA LEU A 101 11.67 3.09 12.92
C LEU A 101 10.28 2.52 13.22
N TYR A 102 9.49 3.20 14.06
CA TYR A 102 8.10 2.83 14.27
C TYR A 102 7.29 2.97 12.99
N TYR A 103 7.38 4.12 12.34
CA TYR A 103 6.62 4.42 11.13
C TYR A 103 6.96 3.44 9.99
N GLY A 104 8.25 3.14 9.78
CA GLY A 104 8.69 2.11 8.85
C GLY A 104 8.19 0.70 9.20
N SER A 105 8.07 0.39 10.49
CA SER A 105 7.55 -0.92 10.94
C SER A 105 6.05 -1.05 10.74
N ILE A 106 5.28 0.02 10.95
CA ILE A 106 3.83 0.00 10.71
C ILE A 106 3.54 -0.06 9.21
N ILE A 107 4.30 0.66 8.36
CA ILE A 107 4.19 0.56 6.91
C ILE A 107 4.49 -0.88 6.48
N ALA A 108 5.61 -1.46 6.90
CA ALA A 108 5.97 -2.83 6.56
C ALA A 108 4.89 -3.85 7.02
N GLY A 109 4.28 -3.64 8.19
CA GLY A 109 3.16 -4.44 8.66
C GLY A 109 1.90 -4.25 7.81
N GLY A 110 1.59 -3.02 7.42
CA GLY A 110 0.45 -2.69 6.56
C GLY A 110 0.60 -3.25 5.15
N THR A 111 1.76 -3.07 4.52
CA THR A 111 2.09 -3.60 3.18
C THR A 111 1.95 -5.11 3.08
N LEU A 112 2.11 -5.86 4.17
CA LEU A 112 1.87 -7.32 4.17
C LEU A 112 0.38 -7.69 4.15
N VAL A 113 -0.51 -6.74 4.45
CA VAL A 113 -1.96 -6.93 4.44
C VAL A 113 -2.61 -6.39 3.16
N TRP A 114 -1.95 -5.42 2.50
CA TRP A 114 -2.39 -4.83 1.24
C TRP A 114 -2.12 -5.75 0.05
#